data_AF-A0A3N4MCU4-F1
#
_entry.id   AF-A0A3N4MCU4-F1
#
_cell.length_a   1.000
_cell.length_b   1.000
_cell.length_c   1.000
_cell.angle_alpha   90.00
_cell.angle_beta   90.00
_cell.angle_gamma   90.00
#
_symmetry.space_group_name_H-M   'P 1'
#
loop_
_entity.id
_entity.type
_entity.pdbx_description
1 polymer ?
#
loop_
_entity_poly.entity_id
_entity_poly.type
_entity_poly.pdbx_seq_one_letter_code
_entity_poly.pdbx_strand_id
1 'polypeptide(L)'
;MKYTHLYVLFLMSFFLTSCGQNQTNVPKDTIQSEIKDIGPNMMVRNIKKGRNGTILIAGPNNSSFGDVFRYDGKSFTNLTSKIGQYRFWDALEDRKGNLWFATTDSGAFLFNDHVSNGQAALRHFTTKDGLADNRVMSVYEDKAGIIWFATGNGLSRYDGKSFRNFKNPNPSLFYKEGYWNNDINTIIEDKTGKLWVGTRGDAFVYDGEKFTTLTHKGEPFLDVWGIMEDKKGNIWLSGFNGWKVSQTGGLWRYDGSTFTKVSQRGAYTIIEDKKGDIWTTGSVNPANWNIQALSRYDAKSLYNNKPAVTEIMSGNAFLGLLEANDGGIWFGSATGVYRYDGTTITDFYRKDGQKKYIIDTKQSAVIWKGSSLLGAWEGSMLLGDGSSTGDVDILKGELLLENSHLVGGAVEVDMNTIEQKFDDQCPHNKSPAFFDVKKFPVSTFAITKVETWNNENIKVAEKNIKVTGNLTIEGITKAVTFPAIMHFKDRMDGTVIVNGTLIIDRTDWGINYRSEKFFDKSGDVTISDDVKLFMKIVAKK
;
A
#
# COMPACT_ATOMS: atom_id res chain seq x y z
N MET A 1 -32.22 64.64 48.93
CA MET A 1 -31.37 63.48 49.25
C MET A 1 -32.28 62.45 49.92
N LYS A 2 -32.42 61.18 49.56
CA LYS A 2 -31.87 60.23 48.57
C LYS A 2 -32.91 59.06 48.59
N TYR A 3 -33.63 58.73 47.50
CA TYR A 3 -33.40 57.55 46.64
C TYR A 3 -32.96 56.30 47.46
N THR A 4 -33.68 55.16 47.55
CA THR A 4 -34.34 54.37 46.48
C THR A 4 -35.25 53.25 47.04
N HIS A 5 -36.46 53.18 46.45
CA HIS A 5 -37.27 52.02 46.01
C HIS A 5 -37.86 50.96 46.97
N LEU A 6 -39.15 51.18 47.28
CA LEU A 6 -40.20 50.15 47.37
C LEU A 6 -41.05 50.20 46.08
N TYR A 7 -41.72 49.08 45.75
CA TYR A 7 -42.69 48.85 44.64
C TYR A 7 -42.05 48.67 43.24
N VAL A 8 -42.41 47.72 42.38
CA VAL A 8 -43.73 47.15 42.09
C VAL A 8 -43.55 45.71 41.55
N LEU A 9 -44.30 44.77 42.15
CA LEU A 9 -44.76 43.52 41.54
C LEU A 9 -45.98 43.84 40.64
N PHE A 10 -46.11 43.13 39.52
CA PHE A 10 -47.23 43.06 38.56
C PHE A 10 -47.27 44.02 37.35
N LEU A 11 -46.79 43.48 36.21
CA LEU A 11 -47.51 43.30 34.93
C LEU A 11 -48.16 44.49 34.19
N MET A 12 -47.53 44.91 33.09
CA MET A 12 -48.06 45.07 31.71
C MET A 12 -47.04 45.88 30.90
N SER A 13 -46.24 45.31 29.98
CA SER A 13 -46.54 44.75 28.64
C SER A 13 -46.13 45.72 27.53
N PHE A 14 -45.39 45.14 26.57
CA PHE A 14 -45.14 45.57 25.18
C PHE A 14 -43.86 46.35 24.80
N PHE A 15 -43.06 45.62 23.99
CA PHE A 15 -41.98 46.00 23.09
C PHE A 15 -40.67 46.52 23.67
N LEU A 16 -39.70 45.62 23.83
CA LEU A 16 -38.42 45.67 23.11
C LEU A 16 -37.92 44.23 22.86
N THR A 17 -37.38 44.04 21.67
CA THR A 17 -37.20 42.77 20.94
C THR A 17 -35.98 41.96 21.35
N SER A 18 -36.18 40.63 21.41
CA SER A 18 -35.34 39.58 20.78
C SER A 18 -33.82 39.60 20.99
N CYS A 19 -33.33 38.69 21.85
CA CYS A 19 -32.47 37.58 21.43
C CYS A 19 -32.33 36.60 22.62
N GLY A 20 -33.29 35.68 22.73
CA GLY A 20 -33.08 34.46 23.51
C GLY A 20 -32.01 33.62 22.83
N GLN A 21 -30.98 33.25 23.58
CA GLN A 21 -30.05 32.20 23.16
C GLN A 21 -30.87 30.94 22.94
N ASN A 22 -31.03 30.57 21.66
CA ASN A 22 -31.46 29.23 21.30
C ASN A 22 -30.44 28.25 21.88
N GLN A 23 -30.84 27.55 22.94
CA GLN A 23 -30.35 26.21 23.22
C GLN A 23 -30.70 25.35 22.00
N THR A 24 -29.78 25.27 21.05
CA THR A 24 -29.81 24.17 20.09
C THR A 24 -29.48 22.90 20.87
N ASN A 25 -30.50 22.05 21.03
CA ASN A 25 -30.33 20.66 21.42
C ASN A 25 -29.24 20.06 20.54
N VAL A 26 -28.03 19.88 21.10
CA VAL A 26 -27.00 19.06 20.49
C VAL A 26 -27.57 17.65 20.44
N PRO A 27 -27.62 16.99 19.27
CA PRO A 27 -28.09 15.61 19.18
C PRO A 27 -27.31 14.75 20.17
N LYS A 28 -28.03 14.01 21.02
CA LYS A 28 -27.46 12.90 21.80
C LYS A 28 -27.13 11.78 20.82
N ASP A 29 -26.08 11.96 20.02
CA ASP A 29 -25.54 10.87 19.24
C ASP A 29 -24.88 9.90 20.22
N THR A 30 -25.50 8.73 20.36
CA THR A 30 -24.89 7.58 21.02
C THR A 30 -23.92 7.00 19.99
N ILE A 31 -22.68 7.47 20.05
CA ILE A 31 -21.65 7.33 19.01
C ILE A 31 -20.98 5.94 19.10
N GLN A 32 -21.49 4.94 18.37
CA GLN A 32 -20.85 3.62 18.24
C GLN A 32 -19.68 3.66 17.21
N SER A 33 -18.52 3.08 17.55
CA SER A 33 -17.36 2.96 16.66
C SER A 33 -17.66 2.11 15.42
N GLU A 34 -17.11 2.49 14.25
CA GLU A 34 -17.29 1.71 13.02
C GLU A 34 -16.45 0.43 13.09
N ILE A 35 -17.12 -0.73 13.19
CA ILE A 35 -16.51 -2.06 13.14
C ILE A 35 -16.40 -2.47 11.67
N LYS A 36 -15.19 -2.84 11.23
CA LYS A 36 -14.91 -3.36 9.89
C LYS A 36 -14.30 -4.76 9.98
N ASP A 37 -14.71 -5.61 9.06
CA ASP A 37 -14.13 -6.97 8.93
C ASP A 37 -12.77 -6.98 8.21
N ILE A 38 -12.34 -5.83 7.69
CA ILE A 38 -11.11 -5.65 6.91
C ILE A 38 -10.15 -4.66 7.58
N GLY A 39 -8.87 -5.01 7.59
CA GLY A 39 -7.78 -4.18 8.11
C GLY A 39 -7.34 -3.09 7.11
N PRO A 40 -6.33 -2.28 7.48
CA PRO A 40 -5.74 -1.27 6.61
C PRO A 40 -5.22 -1.87 5.29
N ASN A 41 -5.46 -1.16 4.18
CA ASN A 41 -5.26 -1.66 2.83
C ASN A 41 -4.09 -1.07 2.05
N MET A 42 -3.39 -0.13 2.68
CA MET A 42 -2.28 0.56 2.07
C MET A 42 -1.32 1.02 3.15
N MET A 43 -0.02 0.93 2.85
CA MET A 43 1.10 1.49 3.61
C MET A 43 0.90 1.45 5.12
N VAL A 44 0.94 0.25 5.69
CA VAL A 44 0.86 0.06 7.14
C VAL A 44 2.19 0.46 7.75
N ARG A 45 2.18 1.58 8.47
CA ARG A 45 3.37 2.28 8.97
C ARG A 45 3.87 1.70 10.27
N ASN A 46 2.96 1.45 11.21
CA ASN A 46 3.32 0.90 12.52
C ASN A 46 2.29 -0.12 13.02
N ILE A 47 2.78 -1.07 13.80
CA ILE A 47 2.00 -2.10 14.49
C ILE A 47 2.52 -2.18 15.92
N LYS A 48 1.67 -1.90 16.90
CA LYS A 48 2.01 -1.97 18.32
C LYS A 48 1.02 -2.81 19.08
N LYS A 49 1.48 -3.34 20.21
CA LYS A 49 0.61 -4.04 21.17
C LYS A 49 -0.35 -3.04 21.82
N GLY A 50 -1.63 -3.35 21.81
CA GLY A 50 -2.64 -2.71 22.63
C GLY A 50 -2.90 -3.48 23.92
N ARG A 51 -3.84 -3.02 24.74
CA ARG A 51 -4.28 -3.70 25.96
C ARG A 51 -5.04 -4.97 25.67
N ASN A 52 -5.09 -5.85 26.66
CA ASN A 52 -5.89 -7.08 26.64
C ASN A 52 -5.61 -7.98 25.42
N GLY A 53 -4.40 -7.88 24.85
CA GLY A 53 -3.99 -8.65 23.68
C GLY A 53 -4.46 -8.08 22.34
N THR A 54 -5.07 -6.89 22.32
CA THR A 54 -5.39 -6.19 21.09
C THR A 54 -4.13 -5.69 20.38
N ILE A 55 -4.28 -5.34 19.10
CA ILE A 55 -3.19 -4.81 18.26
C ILE A 55 -3.62 -3.46 17.70
N LEU A 56 -2.76 -2.46 17.85
CA LEU A 56 -2.92 -1.15 17.25
C LEU A 56 -2.13 -1.09 15.94
N ILE A 57 -2.77 -0.57 14.89
CA ILE A 57 -2.21 -0.55 13.54
C ILE A 57 -2.43 0.84 12.94
N ALA A 58 -1.35 1.53 12.60
CA ALA A 58 -1.39 2.80 11.89
C ALA A 58 -1.20 2.56 10.39
N GLY A 59 -2.24 2.83 9.58
CA GLY A 59 -2.20 2.67 8.13
C GLY A 59 -3.51 3.13 7.46
N PRO A 60 -3.48 3.75 6.27
CA PRO A 60 -4.68 4.21 5.55
C PRO A 60 -5.58 3.09 5.02
N ASN A 61 -6.87 3.44 4.80
CA ASN A 61 -7.84 2.58 4.11
C ASN A 61 -8.38 3.11 2.78
N ASN A 62 -8.21 4.40 2.46
CA ASN A 62 -8.79 4.99 1.24
C ASN A 62 -8.21 6.37 0.85
N SER A 63 -6.97 6.72 1.19
CA SER A 63 -6.26 7.87 0.61
C SER A 63 -4.84 7.97 1.19
N SER A 64 -4.07 8.96 0.75
CA SER A 64 -2.76 9.32 1.34
C SER A 64 -2.83 9.74 2.82
N PHE A 65 -4.04 9.90 3.39
CA PHE A 65 -4.30 10.21 4.79
C PHE A 65 -4.54 8.90 5.56
N GLY A 66 -3.82 8.72 6.68
CA GLY A 66 -3.80 7.47 7.44
C GLY A 66 -5.04 7.29 8.31
N ASP A 67 -5.22 6.09 8.85
CA ASP A 67 -6.16 5.77 9.94
C ASP A 67 -5.40 4.99 11.03
N VAL A 68 -5.97 4.90 12.23
CA VAL A 68 -5.52 3.97 13.27
C VAL A 68 -6.61 2.96 13.59
N PHE A 69 -6.26 1.68 13.48
CA PHE A 69 -7.14 0.55 13.76
C PHE A 69 -6.75 -0.15 15.04
N ARG A 70 -7.75 -0.69 15.74
CA ARG A 70 -7.59 -1.70 16.78
C ARG A 70 -8.12 -3.04 16.29
N TYR A 71 -7.30 -4.08 16.36
CA TYR A 71 -7.70 -5.46 16.11
C TYR A 71 -7.87 -6.20 17.43
N ASP A 72 -9.04 -6.81 17.65
CA ASP A 72 -9.40 -7.48 18.91
C ASP A 72 -9.21 -9.01 18.88
N GLY A 73 -8.62 -9.55 17.81
CA GLY A 73 -8.55 -10.99 17.55
C GLY A 73 -9.65 -11.51 16.62
N LYS A 74 -10.66 -10.68 16.31
CA LYS A 74 -11.76 -11.03 15.42
C LYS A 74 -11.97 -9.98 14.32
N SER A 75 -12.09 -8.72 14.68
CA SER A 75 -12.43 -7.62 13.77
C SER A 75 -11.56 -6.38 13.99
N PHE A 76 -11.59 -5.47 13.02
CA PHE A 76 -10.90 -4.18 13.10
C PHE A 76 -11.90 -3.08 13.48
N THR A 77 -11.51 -2.24 14.43
CA THR A 77 -12.24 -1.01 14.77
C THR A 77 -11.42 0.19 14.33
N ASN A 78 -11.99 1.09 13.50
CA ASN A 78 -11.31 2.34 13.16
C ASN A 78 -11.47 3.37 14.29
N LEU A 79 -10.38 3.59 15.05
CA LEU A 79 -10.34 4.49 16.19
C LEU A 79 -10.35 5.97 15.80
N THR A 80 -9.90 6.29 14.58
CA THR A 80 -9.74 7.67 14.09
C THR A 80 -10.87 8.13 13.17
N SER A 81 -11.84 7.26 12.87
CA SER A 81 -12.99 7.52 11.99
C SER A 81 -13.74 8.83 12.29
N LYS A 82 -13.67 9.33 13.53
CA LYS A 82 -14.36 10.55 14.00
C LYS A 82 -13.43 11.72 14.33
N ILE A 83 -12.11 11.53 14.22
CA ILE A 83 -11.11 12.55 14.55
C ILE A 83 -10.85 13.46 13.33
N GLY A 84 -11.05 12.96 12.11
CA GLY A 84 -10.84 13.68 10.86
C GLY A 84 -9.74 13.04 10.00
N GLN A 85 -9.48 13.62 8.83
CA GLN A 85 -8.48 13.11 7.89
C GLN A 85 -7.10 13.70 8.17
N TYR A 86 -6.23 12.91 8.82
CA TYR A 86 -4.85 13.28 9.12
C TYR A 86 -3.87 12.18 8.70
N ARG A 87 -2.58 12.49 8.61
CA ARG A 87 -1.55 11.48 8.32
C ARG A 87 -1.05 10.82 9.60
N PHE A 88 -1.86 9.94 10.18
CA PHE A 88 -1.47 9.13 11.34
C PHE A 88 -0.27 8.24 11.00
N TRP A 89 0.80 8.38 11.76
CA TRP A 89 2.06 7.65 11.56
C TRP A 89 2.28 6.59 12.63
N ASP A 90 1.97 6.94 13.88
CA ASP A 90 2.20 6.09 15.04
C ASP A 90 1.02 6.16 16.00
N ALA A 91 0.85 5.11 16.78
CA ALA A 91 -0.16 5.00 17.81
C ALA A 91 0.43 4.36 19.06
N LEU A 92 -0.13 4.67 20.23
CA LEU A 92 0.22 4.07 21.51
C LEU A 92 -1.01 4.00 22.40
N GLU A 93 -1.18 2.91 23.11
CA GLU A 93 -2.10 2.83 24.25
C GLU A 93 -1.29 2.87 25.55
N ASP A 94 -1.50 3.89 26.36
CA ASP A 94 -0.70 4.10 27.57
C ASP A 94 -1.13 3.20 28.73
N ARG A 95 -0.36 3.21 29.83
CA ARG A 95 -0.64 2.48 31.08
C ARG A 95 -1.86 2.96 31.86
N LYS A 96 -2.54 4.01 31.41
CA LYS A 96 -3.85 4.44 31.92
C LYS A 96 -5.02 4.06 30.98
N GLY A 97 -4.73 3.57 29.78
CA GLY A 97 -5.72 3.18 28.78
C GLY A 97 -6.13 4.32 27.87
N ASN A 98 -5.35 5.40 27.82
CA ASN A 98 -5.56 6.42 26.82
C ASN A 98 -4.83 6.08 25.52
N LEU A 99 -5.44 6.43 24.41
CA LEU A 99 -4.90 6.26 23.07
C LEU A 99 -4.24 7.56 22.62
N TRP A 100 -2.99 7.44 22.21
CA TRP A 100 -2.20 8.53 21.65
C TRP A 100 -1.97 8.27 20.16
N PHE A 101 -2.25 9.27 19.34
CA PHE A 101 -2.04 9.20 17.89
C PHE A 101 -1.09 10.30 17.45
N ALA A 102 0.00 9.92 16.79
CA ALA A 102 0.97 10.84 16.20
C ALA A 102 0.65 11.09 14.73
N THR A 103 0.73 12.34 14.29
CA THR A 103 0.48 12.72 12.89
C THR A 103 1.66 13.45 12.27
N THR A 104 1.93 13.20 10.99
CA THR A 104 3.02 13.88 10.29
C THR A 104 2.70 15.33 9.88
N ASP A 105 1.44 15.76 10.04
CA ASP A 105 0.91 17.00 9.49
C ASP A 105 0.11 17.86 10.47
N SER A 106 -0.24 17.36 11.66
CA SER A 106 -1.20 18.05 12.53
C SER A 106 -0.98 17.83 14.03
N GLY A 107 0.21 17.45 14.47
CA GLY A 107 0.53 17.29 15.89
C GLY A 107 0.16 15.92 16.44
N ALA A 108 -0.33 15.88 17.68
CA ALA A 108 -0.70 14.65 18.36
C ALA A 108 -2.12 14.71 18.92
N PHE A 109 -2.80 13.58 18.96
CA PHE A 109 -4.13 13.44 19.54
C PHE A 109 -4.08 12.52 20.75
N LEU A 110 -4.79 12.88 21.80
CA LEU A 110 -5.11 12.04 22.94
C LEU A 110 -6.61 11.73 22.88
N PHE A 111 -6.92 10.45 22.88
CA PHE A 111 -8.27 9.94 22.77
C PHE A 111 -8.54 8.95 23.91
N ASN A 112 -9.66 9.12 24.59
CA ASN A 112 -10.14 8.18 25.58
C ASN A 112 -11.49 7.61 25.13
N ASP A 113 -11.51 6.33 24.79
CA ASP A 113 -12.70 5.61 24.32
C ASP A 113 -13.45 4.87 25.45
N HIS A 114 -12.99 4.97 26.70
CA HIS A 114 -13.50 4.24 27.86
C HIS A 114 -14.36 5.07 28.83
N VAL A 115 -14.90 6.22 28.40
CA VAL A 115 -15.65 7.10 29.31
C VAL A 115 -17.07 6.57 29.57
N SER A 116 -17.30 6.10 30.79
CA SER A 116 -18.56 5.52 31.31
C SER A 116 -19.80 6.44 31.27
N ASN A 117 -19.62 7.72 30.92
CA ASN A 117 -20.68 8.73 30.85
C ASN A 117 -20.99 9.21 29.42
N GLY A 118 -20.57 8.46 28.40
CA GLY A 118 -21.07 8.63 27.03
C GLY A 118 -20.43 9.74 26.20
N GLN A 119 -19.30 10.32 26.64
CA GLN A 119 -18.52 11.26 25.81
C GLN A 119 -17.06 10.84 25.78
N ALA A 120 -16.61 10.35 24.62
CA ALA A 120 -15.18 10.15 24.37
C ALA A 120 -14.47 11.51 24.46
N ALA A 121 -13.40 11.58 25.24
CA ALA A 121 -12.61 12.81 25.39
C ALA A 121 -11.50 12.83 24.34
N LEU A 122 -11.56 13.80 23.42
CA LEU A 122 -10.51 14.07 22.44
C LEU A 122 -9.77 15.36 22.82
N ARG A 123 -8.44 15.28 22.91
CA ARG A 123 -7.56 16.44 23.04
C ARG A 123 -6.58 16.45 21.87
N HIS A 124 -6.39 17.63 21.30
CA HIS A 124 -5.49 17.86 20.17
C HIS A 124 -4.34 18.75 20.65
N PHE A 125 -3.12 18.27 20.49
CA PHE A 125 -1.91 18.97 20.90
C PHE A 125 -1.14 19.45 19.68
N THR A 126 -0.88 20.74 19.65
CA THR A 126 -0.11 21.43 18.62
C THR A 126 1.00 22.26 19.26
N THR A 127 1.78 22.97 18.44
CA THR A 127 2.75 23.96 18.91
C THR A 127 2.12 25.06 19.78
N LYS A 128 0.83 25.35 19.60
CA LYS A 128 0.09 26.30 20.46
C LYS A 128 -0.10 25.79 21.89
N ASP A 129 -0.10 24.46 22.05
CA ASP A 129 -0.28 23.77 23.34
C ASP A 129 1.07 23.45 24.01
N GLY A 130 2.18 23.76 23.35
CA GLY A 130 3.53 23.57 23.86
C GLY A 130 4.33 22.44 23.19
N LEU A 131 3.79 21.78 22.16
CA LEU A 131 4.56 20.80 21.36
C LEU A 131 5.73 21.48 20.62
N ALA A 132 6.86 20.79 20.44
CA ALA A 132 8.04 21.38 19.81
C ALA A 132 7.85 21.62 18.29
N ASP A 133 7.11 20.74 17.62
CA ASP A 133 6.73 20.81 16.20
C ASP A 133 5.42 20.02 15.97
N ASN A 134 4.63 20.41 14.96
CA ASN A 134 3.38 19.70 14.60
C ASN A 134 3.63 18.45 13.76
N ARG A 135 4.83 18.19 13.27
CA ARG A 135 5.18 16.93 12.65
C ARG A 135 5.62 15.94 13.73
N VAL A 136 4.76 14.99 14.08
CA VAL A 136 5.04 13.96 15.09
C VAL A 136 5.17 12.60 14.42
N MET A 137 6.34 11.99 14.56
CA MET A 137 6.70 10.72 13.90
C MET A 137 6.58 9.52 14.83
N SER A 138 6.70 9.71 16.14
CA SER A 138 6.56 8.61 17.10
C SER A 138 6.08 9.11 18.46
N VAL A 139 5.36 8.23 19.15
CA VAL A 139 4.92 8.42 20.53
C VAL A 139 5.35 7.22 21.38
N TYR A 140 5.93 7.52 22.54
CA TYR A 140 6.48 6.54 23.47
C TYR A 140 6.11 6.88 24.92
N GLU A 141 5.77 5.88 25.73
CA GLU A 141 5.58 6.03 27.18
C GLU A 141 6.77 5.42 27.91
N ASP A 142 7.46 6.22 28.72
CA ASP A 142 8.57 5.72 29.54
C ASP A 142 8.08 5.00 30.81
N LYS A 143 9.01 4.42 31.57
CA LYS A 143 8.75 3.68 32.79
C LYS A 143 8.13 4.53 33.90
N ALA A 144 8.33 5.84 33.88
CA ALA A 144 7.70 6.78 34.80
C ALA A 144 6.28 7.20 34.36
N GLY A 145 5.81 6.73 33.20
CA GLY A 145 4.49 7.09 32.65
C GLY A 145 4.47 8.46 31.97
N ILE A 146 5.64 8.98 31.59
CA ILE A 146 5.77 10.21 30.83
C ILE A 146 5.67 9.89 29.35
N ILE A 147 4.95 10.74 28.62
CA ILE A 147 4.76 10.59 27.19
C ILE A 147 5.81 11.42 26.44
N TRP A 148 6.55 10.76 25.58
CA TRP A 148 7.57 11.36 24.72
C TRP A 148 7.06 11.39 23.29
N PHE A 149 7.20 12.55 22.65
CA PHE A 149 6.87 12.76 21.24
C PHE A 149 8.14 13.06 20.46
N ALA A 150 8.39 12.24 19.45
CA ALA A 150 9.37 12.46 18.40
C ALA A 150 8.81 13.48 17.42
N THR A 151 9.27 14.74 17.49
CA THR A 151 8.79 15.84 16.65
C THR A 151 9.81 16.18 15.57
N GLY A 152 9.39 16.90 14.52
CA GLY A 152 10.27 17.42 13.47
C GLY A 152 11.33 18.40 13.97
N ASN A 153 11.23 18.89 15.22
CA ASN A 153 12.16 19.82 15.85
C ASN A 153 12.65 19.30 17.22
N GLY A 154 12.91 17.99 17.32
CA GLY A 154 13.44 17.36 18.53
C GLY A 154 12.38 16.63 19.36
N LEU A 155 12.59 16.52 20.68
CA LEU A 155 11.72 15.78 21.59
C LEU A 155 10.79 16.71 22.38
N SER A 156 9.54 16.31 22.51
CA SER A 156 8.61 16.90 23.48
C SER A 156 8.27 15.87 24.55
N ARG A 157 8.51 16.23 25.81
CA ARG A 157 8.18 15.43 26.99
C ARG A 157 6.91 15.96 27.64
N TYR A 158 5.91 15.12 27.86
CA TYR A 158 4.62 15.49 28.45
C TYR A 158 4.36 14.69 29.72
N ASP A 159 4.17 15.39 30.84
CA ASP A 159 3.96 14.79 32.16
C ASP A 159 2.47 14.63 32.54
N GLY A 160 1.56 14.83 31.58
CA GLY A 160 0.11 14.87 31.82
C GLY A 160 -0.44 16.27 32.12
N LYS A 161 0.43 17.27 32.33
CA LYS A 161 0.05 18.66 32.58
C LYS A 161 0.69 19.62 31.60
N SER A 162 2.00 19.51 31.38
CA SER A 162 2.79 20.47 30.61
C SER A 162 3.85 19.81 29.74
N PHE A 163 4.27 20.52 28.69
CA PHE A 163 5.36 20.09 27.81
C PHE A 163 6.70 20.66 28.26
N ARG A 164 7.74 19.84 28.22
CA ARG A 164 9.14 20.24 28.22
C ARG A 164 9.76 19.84 26.89
N ASN A 165 10.29 20.80 26.15
CA ASN A 165 10.84 20.58 24.82
C ASN A 165 12.37 20.54 24.86
N PHE A 166 12.93 19.58 24.15
CA PHE A 166 14.35 19.47 23.85
C PHE A 166 14.51 19.69 22.35
N LYS A 167 14.65 20.95 21.94
CA LYS A 167 14.79 21.31 20.52
C LYS A 167 16.22 21.07 20.07
N ASN A 168 16.39 20.38 18.95
CA ASN A 168 17.70 19.99 18.40
C ASN A 168 18.67 19.49 19.49
N PRO A 169 18.28 18.47 20.28
CA PRO A 169 19.08 18.05 21.43
C PRO A 169 20.43 17.47 21.00
N ASN A 170 20.57 17.10 19.73
CA ASN A 170 21.80 16.62 19.12
C ASN A 170 22.12 17.41 17.84
N PRO A 171 22.98 18.45 17.87
CA PRO A 171 23.48 19.09 16.65
C PRO A 171 24.28 18.07 15.83
N SER A 172 23.95 17.91 14.54
CA SER A 172 24.57 16.86 13.70
C SER A 172 26.09 17.05 13.62
N LEU A 173 26.83 15.98 13.90
CA LEU A 173 28.28 15.94 13.80
C LEU A 173 28.74 15.91 12.34
N PHE A 174 27.95 15.28 11.47
CA PHE A 174 28.34 14.98 10.09
C PHE A 174 27.70 15.90 9.04
N TYR A 175 26.44 16.29 9.22
CA TYR A 175 25.71 17.13 8.26
C TYR A 175 25.42 18.52 8.83
N LYS A 176 26.41 19.41 8.76
CA LYS A 176 26.34 20.77 9.31
C LYS A 176 25.57 21.77 8.43
N GLU A 177 25.14 21.39 7.22
CA GLU A 177 24.61 22.31 6.20
C GLU A 177 23.08 22.24 5.98
N GLY A 178 22.29 21.76 6.94
CA GLY A 178 20.83 21.93 6.93
C GLY A 178 20.05 21.13 5.87
N TYR A 179 20.70 20.25 5.11
CA TYR A 179 20.04 19.40 4.10
C TYR A 179 19.31 18.19 4.67
N TRP A 180 19.54 17.85 5.95
CA TRP A 180 18.95 16.68 6.60
C TRP A 180 18.22 17.11 7.87
N ASN A 181 16.97 16.65 8.01
CA ASN A 181 16.19 16.89 9.20
C ASN A 181 16.52 15.84 10.26
N ASN A 182 16.74 16.26 11.51
CA ASN A 182 16.89 15.35 12.65
C ASN A 182 15.53 14.77 13.09
N ASP A 183 14.68 14.41 12.12
CA ASP A 183 13.41 13.73 12.39
C ASP A 183 13.72 12.47 13.18
N ILE A 184 13.06 12.33 14.32
CA ILE A 184 13.22 11.18 15.18
C ILE A 184 12.33 10.06 14.64
N ASN A 185 12.94 8.94 14.28
CA ASN A 185 12.24 7.77 13.73
C ASN A 185 11.72 6.85 14.85
N THR A 186 12.50 6.69 15.93
CA THR A 186 12.18 5.73 17.01
C THR A 186 12.75 6.17 18.35
N ILE A 187 12.07 5.77 19.43
CA ILE A 187 12.46 6.00 20.83
C ILE A 187 12.22 4.70 21.59
N ILE A 188 13.22 4.25 22.36
CA ILE A 188 13.05 3.22 23.39
C ILE A 188 13.70 3.67 24.69
N GLU A 189 13.22 3.13 25.81
CA GLU A 189 13.91 3.19 27.10
C GLU A 189 14.53 1.82 27.41
N ASP A 190 15.83 1.81 27.73
CA ASP A 190 16.51 0.57 28.13
C ASP A 190 16.23 0.20 29.60
N LYS A 191 16.63 -1.00 30.02
CA LYS A 191 16.53 -1.47 31.42
C LYS A 191 17.16 -0.53 32.44
N THR A 192 18.16 0.27 32.07
CA THR A 192 18.84 1.23 32.94
C THR A 192 18.13 2.57 33.07
N GLY A 193 17.09 2.83 32.25
CA GLY A 193 16.32 4.06 32.24
C GLY A 193 16.83 5.12 31.24
N LYS A 194 17.76 4.76 30.36
CA LYS A 194 18.25 5.66 29.32
C LYS A 194 17.33 5.61 28.11
N LEU A 195 17.08 6.76 27.50
CA LEU A 195 16.34 6.84 26.25
C LEU A 195 17.29 6.75 25.07
N TRP A 196 17.08 5.75 24.21
CA TRP A 196 17.79 5.57 22.96
C TRP A 196 16.93 6.08 21.82
N VAL A 197 17.50 6.95 20.99
CA VAL A 197 16.75 7.71 20.00
C VAL A 197 17.41 7.57 18.64
N GLY A 198 16.66 6.98 17.70
CA GLY A 198 17.03 6.86 16.30
C GLY A 198 16.49 8.04 15.51
N THR A 199 17.32 8.65 14.67
CA THR A 199 16.95 9.80 13.86
C THR A 199 17.35 9.59 12.40
N ARG A 200 16.81 10.39 11.48
CA ARG A 200 17.32 10.47 10.10
C ARG A 200 18.75 11.00 10.01
N GLY A 201 19.15 11.81 11.01
CA GLY A 201 20.53 12.24 11.21
C GLY A 201 21.24 11.31 12.18
N ASP A 202 21.87 11.89 13.19
CA ASP A 202 22.68 11.19 14.17
C ASP A 202 21.80 10.57 15.29
N ALA A 203 21.98 9.27 15.57
CA ALA A 203 21.35 8.63 16.72
C ALA A 203 22.03 9.03 18.04
N PHE A 204 21.27 9.09 19.13
CA PHE A 204 21.77 9.52 20.43
C PHE A 204 21.12 8.77 21.61
N VAL A 205 21.77 8.83 22.76
CA VAL A 205 21.25 8.36 24.05
C VAL A 205 21.08 9.53 25.01
N TYR A 206 20.01 9.52 25.79
CA TYR A 206 19.73 10.47 26.86
C TYR A 206 19.70 9.75 28.22
N ASP A 207 20.52 10.21 29.16
CA ASP A 207 20.65 9.60 30.50
C ASP A 207 19.82 10.29 31.59
N GLY A 208 18.97 11.24 31.21
CA GLY A 208 18.22 12.10 32.14
C GLY A 208 18.87 13.46 32.36
N GLU A 209 20.15 13.62 32.02
CA GLU A 209 20.89 14.88 32.17
C GLU A 209 21.40 15.41 30.84
N LYS A 210 22.03 14.55 30.03
CA LYS A 210 22.71 14.92 28.78
C LYS A 210 22.37 13.99 27.62
N PHE A 211 22.45 14.55 26.43
CA PHE A 211 22.36 13.81 25.17
C PHE A 211 23.77 13.46 24.68
N THR A 212 23.99 12.20 24.32
CA THR A 212 25.28 11.71 23.81
C THR A 212 25.08 11.01 22.47
N THR A 213 25.78 11.46 21.43
CA THR A 213 25.74 10.85 20.10
C THR A 213 26.33 9.44 20.12
N LEU A 214 25.65 8.50 19.47
CA LEU A 214 26.13 7.15 19.30
C LEU A 214 27.14 7.12 18.15
N THR A 215 28.35 6.64 18.43
CA THR A 215 29.43 6.55 17.44
C THR A 215 30.09 5.19 17.47
N HIS A 216 30.61 4.77 16.31
CA HIS A 216 31.47 3.61 16.16
C HIS A 216 32.73 4.02 15.41
N LYS A 217 33.89 3.84 16.04
CA LYS A 217 35.21 4.25 15.48
C LYS A 217 35.24 5.72 15.01
N GLY A 218 34.55 6.60 15.75
CA GLY A 218 34.49 8.04 15.46
C GLY A 218 33.42 8.45 14.43
N GLU A 219 32.74 7.50 13.79
CA GLU A 219 31.61 7.80 12.88
C GLU A 219 30.26 7.67 13.62
N PRO A 220 29.32 8.63 13.45
CA PRO A 220 28.00 8.53 14.06
C PRO A 220 27.15 7.44 13.38
N PHE A 221 26.23 6.87 14.15
CA PHE A 221 25.13 6.08 13.57
C PHE A 221 24.13 7.02 12.90
N LEU A 222 23.94 6.82 11.59
CA LEU A 222 23.10 7.67 10.75
C LEU A 222 21.84 6.93 10.30
N ASP A 223 20.78 7.70 10.04
CA ASP A 223 19.50 7.22 9.50
C ASP A 223 19.01 5.95 10.22
N VAL A 224 18.97 6.01 11.55
CA VAL A 224 18.57 4.89 12.41
C VAL A 224 17.04 4.86 12.50
N TRP A 225 16.44 3.77 12.01
CA TRP A 225 15.00 3.55 12.00
C TRP A 225 14.53 2.59 13.08
N GLY A 226 15.31 1.54 13.35
CA GLY A 226 14.97 0.53 14.34
C GLY A 226 15.93 0.56 15.52
N ILE A 227 15.39 0.58 16.73
CA ILE A 227 16.14 0.32 17.97
C ILE A 227 15.31 -0.62 18.84
N MET A 228 15.94 -1.63 19.42
CA MET A 228 15.30 -2.59 20.32
C MET A 228 16.31 -3.08 21.37
N GLU A 229 15.89 -3.21 22.63
CA GLU A 229 16.65 -3.90 23.66
C GLU A 229 16.23 -5.37 23.73
N ASP A 230 17.19 -6.30 23.67
CA ASP A 230 16.90 -7.74 23.75
C ASP A 230 16.76 -8.22 25.22
N LYS A 231 16.30 -9.46 25.40
CA LYS A 231 16.13 -10.07 26.74
C LYS A 231 17.43 -10.12 27.53
N LYS A 232 18.60 -10.19 26.87
CA LYS A 232 19.92 -10.18 27.50
C LYS A 232 20.40 -8.77 27.86
N GLY A 233 19.70 -7.73 27.40
CA GLY A 233 20.05 -6.33 27.64
C GLY A 233 20.98 -5.72 26.59
N ASN A 234 21.18 -6.41 25.46
CA ASN A 234 21.91 -5.79 24.35
C ASN A 234 20.99 -4.83 23.60
N ILE A 235 21.55 -3.72 23.12
CA ILE A 235 20.83 -2.78 22.28
C ILE A 235 21.10 -3.12 20.82
N TRP A 236 20.03 -3.34 20.08
CA TRP A 236 20.05 -3.50 18.65
C TRP A 236 19.66 -2.20 17.99
N LEU A 237 20.39 -1.84 16.95
CA LEU A 237 20.19 -0.60 16.20
C LEU A 237 20.34 -0.91 14.72
N SER A 238 19.48 -0.28 13.93
CA SER A 238 19.43 -0.48 12.50
C SER A 238 19.28 0.84 11.79
N GLY A 239 20.22 1.11 10.89
CA GLY A 239 20.15 2.25 9.99
C GLY A 239 20.42 1.86 8.54
N PHE A 240 20.00 2.71 7.60
CA PHE A 240 20.30 2.52 6.19
C PHE A 240 21.58 3.26 5.82
N ASN A 241 22.29 2.77 4.80
CA ASN A 241 23.57 3.34 4.39
C ASN A 241 23.46 4.74 3.73
N GLY A 242 22.31 5.41 3.73
CA GLY A 242 22.12 6.70 3.06
C GLY A 242 22.49 6.69 1.56
N TRP A 243 22.56 7.89 0.96
CA TRP A 243 23.01 8.09 -0.43
C TRP A 243 24.55 8.14 -0.60
N LYS A 244 25.31 7.91 0.50
CA LYS A 244 26.75 7.73 0.51
C LYS A 244 27.10 6.66 1.53
N VAL A 245 27.97 5.72 1.16
CA VAL A 245 28.41 4.54 1.93
C VAL A 245 28.85 4.90 3.36
N SER A 246 27.90 5.03 4.29
CA SER A 246 28.20 5.11 5.72
C SER A 246 28.70 3.76 6.19
N GLN A 247 29.75 3.72 7.02
CA GLN A 247 30.20 2.45 7.60
C GLN A 247 29.22 1.95 8.67
N THR A 248 28.37 2.83 9.21
CA THR A 248 27.48 2.56 10.34
C THR A 248 26.08 2.08 9.97
N GLY A 249 25.72 1.97 8.69
CA GLY A 249 24.44 1.34 8.32
C GLY A 249 24.49 -0.19 8.36
N GLY A 250 23.31 -0.80 8.27
CA GLY A 250 23.05 -2.21 8.56
C GLY A 250 22.47 -2.44 9.94
N LEU A 251 22.40 -3.71 10.35
CA LEU A 251 21.92 -4.16 11.66
C LEU A 251 23.11 -4.37 12.60
N TRP A 252 23.08 -3.70 13.74
CA TRP A 252 24.12 -3.71 14.75
C TRP A 252 23.59 -4.15 16.12
N ARG A 253 24.45 -4.79 16.90
CA ARG A 253 24.22 -5.15 18.30
C ARG A 253 25.29 -4.50 19.19
N TYR A 254 24.86 -3.92 20.30
CA TYR A 254 25.68 -3.32 21.34
C TYR A 254 25.49 -4.08 22.65
N ASP A 255 26.57 -4.65 23.19
CA ASP A 255 26.54 -5.47 24.42
C ASP A 255 26.80 -4.68 25.71
N GLY A 256 26.81 -3.34 25.63
CA GLY A 256 27.23 -2.47 26.73
C GLY A 256 28.69 -2.04 26.65
N SER A 257 29.49 -2.64 25.76
CA SER A 257 30.90 -2.28 25.52
C SER A 257 31.23 -2.09 24.04
N THR A 258 30.73 -2.96 23.17
CA THR A 258 31.18 -3.09 21.79
C THR A 258 30.01 -3.14 20.82
N PHE A 259 30.09 -2.36 19.73
CA PHE A 259 29.18 -2.48 18.60
C PHE A 259 29.67 -3.54 17.62
N THR A 260 28.84 -4.55 17.37
CA THR A 260 29.08 -5.63 16.41
C THR A 260 28.08 -5.52 15.26
N LYS A 261 28.55 -5.46 14.01
CA LYS A 261 27.67 -5.49 12.84
C LYS A 261 27.21 -6.93 12.60
N VAL A 262 25.92 -7.16 12.76
CA VAL A 262 25.28 -8.48 12.62
C VAL A 262 24.86 -8.72 11.17
N SER A 263 24.45 -7.68 10.46
CA SER A 263 24.05 -7.76 9.06
C SER A 263 24.34 -6.45 8.33
N GLN A 264 24.62 -6.53 7.03
CA GLN A 264 24.66 -5.34 6.18
C GLN A 264 23.25 -4.83 5.84
N ARG A 265 22.22 -5.66 6.05
CA ARG A 265 20.82 -5.32 5.79
C ARG A 265 20.34 -4.33 6.84
N GLY A 266 19.97 -3.12 6.39
CA GLY A 266 19.22 -2.18 7.20
C GLY A 266 17.77 -2.63 7.35
N ALA A 267 17.15 -2.18 8.42
CA ALA A 267 15.81 -2.52 8.85
C ALA A 267 15.06 -1.29 9.41
N TYR A 268 13.77 -1.20 9.11
CA TYR A 268 12.84 -0.23 9.66
C TYR A 268 12.40 -0.58 11.07
N THR A 269 12.07 -1.85 11.30
CA THR A 269 11.66 -2.35 12.63
C THR A 269 12.47 -3.57 13.01
N ILE A 270 12.77 -3.71 14.30
CA ILE A 270 13.44 -4.86 14.91
C ILE A 270 12.58 -5.32 16.07
N ILE A 271 12.31 -6.63 16.17
CA ILE A 271 11.76 -7.25 17.38
C ILE A 271 12.53 -8.53 17.72
N GLU A 272 12.56 -8.89 18.99
CA GLU A 272 12.93 -10.22 19.46
C GLU A 272 11.65 -10.99 19.79
N ASP A 273 11.48 -12.16 19.18
CA ASP A 273 10.33 -13.01 19.49
C ASP A 273 10.52 -13.79 20.80
N LYS A 274 9.49 -14.51 21.28
CA LYS A 274 9.58 -15.33 22.50
C LYS A 274 10.67 -16.41 22.44
N LYS A 275 10.98 -16.94 21.25
CA LYS A 275 12.01 -17.98 21.04
C LYS A 275 13.43 -17.40 21.04
N GLY A 276 13.55 -16.07 20.95
CA GLY A 276 14.81 -15.35 20.92
C GLY A 276 15.33 -15.12 19.50
N ASP A 277 14.52 -15.40 18.47
CA ASP A 277 14.85 -15.04 17.10
C ASP A 277 14.69 -13.52 16.92
N ILE A 278 15.58 -12.93 16.12
CA ILE A 278 15.46 -11.51 15.77
C ILE A 278 14.73 -11.39 14.45
N TRP A 279 13.69 -10.57 14.41
CA TRP A 279 12.91 -10.30 13.23
C TRP A 279 13.10 -8.87 12.77
N THR A 280 13.22 -8.70 11.46
CA THR A 280 13.42 -7.38 10.85
C THR A 280 12.58 -7.19 9.61
N THR A 281 12.11 -5.97 9.38
CA THR A 281 11.57 -5.51 8.10
C THR A 281 12.56 -4.55 7.44
N GLY A 282 12.90 -4.73 6.16
CA GLY A 282 13.80 -3.79 5.48
C GLY A 282 14.47 -4.35 4.23
N SER A 283 15.40 -3.57 3.67
CA SER A 283 16.04 -3.88 2.39
C SER A 283 16.90 -5.14 2.47
N VAL A 284 16.71 -6.02 1.48
CA VAL A 284 17.43 -7.29 1.39
C VAL A 284 18.85 -7.08 0.82
N ASN A 285 18.98 -6.07 -0.03
CA ASN A 285 20.23 -5.65 -0.65
C ASN A 285 20.51 -4.17 -0.30
N PRO A 286 21.62 -3.85 0.38
CA PRO A 286 22.01 -2.47 0.68
C PRO A 286 22.20 -1.60 -0.57
N ALA A 287 22.50 -2.19 -1.73
CA ALA A 287 22.65 -1.49 -3.01
C ALA A 287 21.32 -1.34 -3.78
N ASN A 288 20.28 -2.10 -3.43
CA ASN A 288 18.96 -2.03 -4.06
C ASN A 288 17.86 -1.99 -2.98
N TRP A 289 17.46 -0.77 -2.64
CA TRP A 289 16.49 -0.45 -1.60
C TRP A 289 15.03 -0.74 -1.99
N ASN A 290 14.77 -1.01 -3.27
CA ASN A 290 13.40 -1.24 -3.78
C ASN A 290 12.83 -2.58 -3.31
N ILE A 291 13.68 -3.58 -3.07
CA ILE A 291 13.24 -4.89 -2.60
C ILE A 291 13.49 -4.97 -1.10
N GLN A 292 12.41 -5.18 -0.36
CA GLN A 292 12.43 -5.37 1.08
C GLN A 292 11.91 -6.76 1.44
N ALA A 293 12.20 -7.20 2.66
CA ALA A 293 11.72 -8.47 3.18
C ALA A 293 11.41 -8.42 4.67
N LEU A 294 10.50 -9.31 5.08
CA LEU A 294 10.42 -9.81 6.43
C LEU A 294 11.48 -10.90 6.60
N SER A 295 12.48 -10.65 7.44
CA SER A 295 13.60 -11.58 7.69
C SER A 295 13.61 -12.04 9.15
N ARG A 296 13.94 -13.32 9.35
CA ARG A 296 14.17 -13.94 10.67
C ARG A 296 15.62 -14.38 10.80
N TYR A 297 16.29 -13.92 11.84
CA TYR A 297 17.64 -14.32 12.25
C TYR A 297 17.52 -15.36 13.35
N ASP A 298 18.07 -16.56 13.12
CA ASP A 298 17.95 -17.69 14.05
C ASP A 298 18.76 -17.45 15.33
N ALA A 299 18.10 -17.56 16.48
CA ALA A 299 18.65 -17.32 17.81
C ALA A 299 19.93 -18.11 18.10
N LYS A 300 20.04 -19.35 17.61
CA LYS A 300 21.20 -20.23 17.84
C LYS A 300 22.43 -19.77 17.05
N SER A 301 22.21 -19.06 15.95
CA SER A 301 23.28 -18.58 15.06
C SER A 301 23.59 -17.08 15.22
N LEU A 302 22.79 -16.36 16.00
CA LEU A 302 22.80 -14.89 16.11
C LEU A 302 24.14 -14.29 16.56
N TYR A 303 25.00 -15.08 17.19
CA TYR A 303 26.32 -14.69 17.70
C TYR A 303 27.47 -15.28 16.87
N ASN A 304 27.18 -15.98 15.77
CA ASN A 304 28.18 -16.46 14.84
C ASN A 304 28.62 -15.33 13.89
N ASN A 305 29.77 -15.51 13.23
CA ASN A 305 30.29 -14.53 12.24
C ASN A 305 29.32 -14.25 11.09
N LYS A 306 28.48 -15.24 10.73
CA LYS A 306 27.42 -15.10 9.73
C LYS A 306 26.16 -15.78 10.27
N PRO A 307 25.25 -15.00 10.88
CA PRO A 307 23.98 -15.53 11.36
C PRO A 307 23.16 -16.15 10.22
N ALA A 308 22.40 -17.19 10.53
CA ALA A 308 21.44 -17.79 9.62
C ALA A 308 20.21 -16.88 9.52
N VAL A 309 19.88 -16.48 8.29
CA VAL A 309 18.76 -15.58 7.99
C VAL A 309 17.80 -16.30 7.06
N THR A 310 16.52 -16.32 7.42
CA THR A 310 15.43 -16.81 6.57
C THR A 310 14.58 -15.63 6.13
N GLU A 311 14.38 -15.47 4.82
CA GLU A 311 13.42 -14.52 4.27
C GLU A 311 12.05 -15.18 4.22
N ILE A 312 11.08 -14.61 4.93
CA ILE A 312 9.73 -15.15 5.05
C ILE A 312 8.84 -14.63 3.91
N MET A 313 8.99 -13.35 3.57
CA MET A 313 8.26 -12.70 2.50
C MET A 313 9.08 -11.54 1.94
N SER A 314 9.05 -11.35 0.62
CA SER A 314 9.67 -10.23 -0.08
C SER A 314 8.64 -9.40 -0.85
N GLY A 315 8.93 -8.13 -1.09
CA GLY A 315 7.99 -7.20 -1.72
C GLY A 315 8.41 -5.74 -1.56
N ASN A 316 7.47 -4.85 -1.84
CA ASN A 316 7.69 -3.41 -1.81
C ASN A 316 7.26 -2.85 -0.45
N ALA A 317 8.20 -2.25 0.27
CA ALA A 317 8.04 -1.61 1.58
C ALA A 317 7.43 -2.48 2.68
N PHE A 318 8.25 -2.89 3.66
CA PHE A 318 7.81 -3.49 4.92
C PHE A 318 8.21 -2.58 6.08
N LEU A 319 7.27 -2.29 6.98
CA LEU A 319 7.46 -1.34 8.07
C LEU A 319 7.15 -1.98 9.43
N GLY A 320 6.05 -1.59 10.08
CA GLY A 320 5.70 -2.02 11.43
C GLY A 320 5.74 -3.54 11.61
N LEU A 321 6.15 -3.97 12.80
CA LEU A 321 6.39 -5.38 13.13
C LEU A 321 6.05 -5.62 14.61
N LEU A 322 5.34 -6.71 14.90
CA LEU A 322 4.94 -7.09 16.26
C LEU A 322 4.79 -8.61 16.39
N GLU A 323 5.29 -9.21 17.47
CA GLU A 323 4.87 -10.55 17.88
C GLU A 323 3.59 -10.44 18.74
N ALA A 324 2.52 -11.09 18.31
CA ALA A 324 1.27 -11.17 19.06
C ALA A 324 1.36 -12.15 20.25
N ASN A 325 0.36 -12.13 21.12
CA ASN A 325 0.33 -12.98 22.31
C ASN A 325 0.35 -14.49 21.99
N ASP A 326 -0.15 -14.89 20.84
CA ASP A 326 -0.15 -16.27 20.35
C ASP A 326 1.17 -16.67 19.64
N GLY A 327 2.13 -15.75 19.52
CA GLY A 327 3.40 -15.97 18.83
C GLY A 327 3.38 -15.70 17.32
N GLY A 328 2.22 -15.30 16.76
CA GLY A 328 2.13 -14.89 15.37
C GLY A 328 2.83 -13.56 15.12
N ILE A 329 3.55 -13.45 14.00
CA ILE A 329 4.27 -12.24 13.62
C ILE A 329 3.38 -11.38 12.73
N TRP A 330 2.97 -10.23 13.24
CA TRP A 330 2.23 -9.20 12.50
C TRP A 330 3.19 -8.23 11.84
N PHE A 331 2.95 -7.92 10.58
CA PHE A 331 3.79 -6.99 9.84
C PHE A 331 2.99 -6.14 8.85
N GLY A 332 3.43 -4.90 8.69
CA GLY A 332 2.87 -3.94 7.76
C GLY A 332 3.64 -3.92 6.44
N SER A 333 2.93 -3.74 5.34
CA SER A 333 3.53 -3.51 4.02
C SER A 333 2.89 -2.35 3.27
N ALA A 334 3.40 -2.03 2.07
CA ALA A 334 2.76 -1.11 1.15
C ALA A 334 1.30 -1.47 0.81
N THR A 335 0.91 -2.74 0.90
CA THR A 335 -0.39 -3.24 0.41
C THR A 335 -1.35 -3.65 1.53
N GLY A 336 -0.96 -3.49 2.79
CA GLY A 336 -1.83 -3.78 3.93
C GLY A 336 -1.09 -4.44 5.09
N VAL A 337 -1.86 -5.07 5.96
CA VAL A 337 -1.38 -5.76 7.16
C VAL A 337 -1.51 -7.27 7.02
N TYR A 338 -0.46 -7.96 7.46
CA TYR A 338 -0.29 -9.40 7.33
C TYR A 338 0.05 -10.03 8.68
N ARG A 339 -0.24 -11.33 8.82
CA ARG A 339 0.21 -12.15 9.95
C ARG A 339 0.85 -13.44 9.45
N TYR A 340 2.03 -13.76 9.96
CA TYR A 340 2.70 -15.04 9.76
C TYR A 340 2.55 -15.90 11.02
N ASP A 341 1.99 -17.10 10.89
CA ASP A 341 1.77 -18.03 12.01
C ASP A 341 2.91 -19.05 12.23
N GLY A 342 3.98 -18.96 11.42
CA GLY A 342 5.05 -19.96 11.36
C GLY A 342 4.97 -20.88 10.14
N THR A 343 3.85 -20.87 9.43
CA THR A 343 3.62 -21.68 8.22
C THR A 343 2.94 -20.89 7.11
N THR A 344 1.91 -20.11 7.43
CA THR A 344 1.10 -19.38 6.48
C THR A 344 1.14 -17.88 6.74
N ILE A 345 0.99 -17.10 5.67
CA ILE A 345 0.80 -15.65 5.75
C ILE A 345 -0.66 -15.36 5.46
N THR A 346 -1.35 -14.76 6.43
CA THR A 346 -2.72 -14.27 6.30
C THR A 346 -2.71 -12.78 5.94
N ASP A 347 -3.39 -12.40 4.86
CA ASP A 347 -3.66 -11.00 4.49
C ASP A 347 -5.00 -10.57 5.10
N PHE A 348 -5.01 -9.51 5.91
CA PHE A 348 -6.22 -9.05 6.62
C PHE A 348 -6.99 -7.96 5.88
N TYR A 349 -6.49 -7.51 4.73
CA TYR A 349 -7.27 -6.68 3.81
C TYR A 349 -7.88 -7.54 2.70
N ARG A 350 -7.06 -8.40 2.08
CA ARG A 350 -7.47 -9.31 1.00
C ARG A 350 -7.94 -10.64 1.60
N LYS A 351 -9.02 -10.60 2.39
CA LYS A 351 -9.57 -11.79 3.08
C LYS A 351 -10.06 -12.94 2.18
N ASP A 352 -9.93 -12.81 0.87
CA ASP A 352 -10.22 -13.87 -0.09
C ASP A 352 -9.00 -14.03 -1.01
N GLY A 353 -8.62 -15.29 -1.27
CA GLY A 353 -7.72 -15.65 -2.36
C GLY A 353 -8.24 -15.19 -3.73
N GLN A 354 -7.72 -15.80 -4.81
CA GLN A 354 -8.07 -15.53 -6.20
C GLN A 354 -9.48 -14.92 -6.41
N LYS A 355 -9.54 -13.60 -6.60
CA LYS A 355 -10.76 -12.84 -6.79
C LYS A 355 -11.22 -12.99 -8.23
N LYS A 356 -12.48 -13.36 -8.41
CA LYS A 356 -13.14 -13.41 -9.71
C LYS A 356 -13.73 -12.04 -10.04
N TYR A 357 -13.43 -11.54 -11.23
CA TYR A 357 -13.98 -10.32 -11.80
C TYR A 357 -14.77 -10.70 -13.05
N ILE A 358 -16.04 -10.33 -13.10
CA ILE A 358 -16.90 -10.59 -14.26
C ILE A 358 -16.66 -9.53 -15.33
N ILE A 359 -16.44 -9.96 -16.56
CA ILE A 359 -16.26 -9.06 -17.72
C ILE A 359 -17.57 -8.32 -17.98
N ASP A 360 -17.50 -6.99 -17.97
CA ASP A 360 -18.58 -6.11 -18.39
C ASP A 360 -18.59 -6.07 -19.92
N THR A 361 -19.43 -6.90 -20.53
CA THR A 361 -19.50 -7.07 -21.99
C THR A 361 -19.92 -5.81 -22.72
N LYS A 362 -20.59 -4.85 -22.05
CA LYS A 362 -20.98 -3.56 -22.65
C LYS A 362 -19.85 -2.54 -22.67
N GLN A 363 -18.88 -2.67 -21.77
CA GLN A 363 -17.74 -1.76 -21.66
C GLN A 363 -16.45 -2.33 -22.24
N SER A 364 -16.45 -3.65 -22.47
CA SER A 364 -15.36 -4.36 -23.11
C SER A 364 -15.53 -4.36 -24.62
N ALA A 365 -14.42 -4.38 -25.35
CA ALA A 365 -14.42 -4.42 -26.81
C ALA A 365 -13.25 -5.26 -27.31
N VAL A 366 -13.49 -6.02 -28.37
CA VAL A 366 -12.46 -6.67 -29.17
C VAL A 366 -12.62 -6.19 -30.60
N ILE A 367 -11.55 -5.63 -31.16
CA ILE A 367 -11.50 -5.16 -32.55
C ILE A 367 -10.48 -6.02 -33.27
N TRP A 368 -10.89 -6.65 -34.36
CA TRP A 368 -9.96 -7.36 -35.23
C TRP A 368 -9.54 -6.46 -36.40
N LYS A 369 -8.29 -6.61 -36.85
CA LYS A 369 -7.73 -5.97 -38.04
C LYS A 369 -6.97 -7.01 -38.85
N GLY A 370 -7.46 -7.31 -40.06
CA GLY A 370 -6.71 -8.08 -41.06
C GLY A 370 -5.84 -7.14 -41.88
N SER A 371 -4.59 -7.55 -42.17
CA SER A 371 -3.68 -6.75 -43.01
C SER A 371 -3.69 -7.26 -44.45
N SER A 372 -3.83 -6.38 -45.43
CA SER A 372 -3.35 -6.66 -46.80
C SER A 372 -1.92 -6.13 -46.93
N LEU A 373 -1.06 -6.79 -47.73
CA LEU A 373 0.30 -6.29 -48.00
C LEU A 373 0.30 -5.19 -49.07
N LEU A 374 -0.74 -5.14 -49.90
CA LEU A 374 -0.92 -4.14 -50.94
C LEU A 374 -2.30 -3.50 -50.75
N GLY A 375 -2.35 -2.17 -50.63
CA GLY A 375 -3.60 -1.42 -50.61
C GLY A 375 -4.33 -1.53 -51.95
N ALA A 376 -5.62 -1.14 -51.99
CA ALA A 376 -6.35 -1.07 -53.24
C ALA A 376 -5.89 0.17 -54.03
N TRP A 377 -5.49 -0.04 -55.29
CA TRP A 377 -5.08 1.02 -56.21
C TRP A 377 -6.11 1.16 -57.34
N GLU A 378 -6.56 2.38 -57.61
CA GLU A 378 -7.31 2.72 -58.81
C GLU A 378 -6.55 3.83 -59.56
N GLY A 379 -5.96 3.47 -60.69
CA GLY A 379 -4.99 4.34 -61.36
C GLY A 379 -3.74 4.58 -60.50
N SER A 380 -3.39 5.84 -60.26
CA SER A 380 -2.23 6.25 -59.44
C SER A 380 -2.58 6.65 -58.01
N MET A 381 -3.82 6.41 -57.56
CA MET A 381 -4.32 6.84 -56.26
C MET A 381 -4.52 5.64 -55.33
N LEU A 382 -3.97 5.72 -54.12
CA LEU A 382 -4.18 4.73 -53.06
C LEU A 382 -5.57 4.96 -52.46
N LEU A 383 -6.48 4.00 -52.63
CA LEU A 383 -7.85 4.07 -52.11
C LEU A 383 -7.96 3.69 -50.63
N GLY A 384 -6.99 2.96 -50.10
CA GLY A 384 -6.91 2.57 -48.69
C GLY A 384 -5.73 1.63 -48.44
N ASP A 385 -5.39 1.41 -47.17
CA ASP A 385 -4.31 0.48 -46.77
C ASP A 385 -4.69 -1.00 -47.02
N GLY A 386 -5.90 -1.25 -47.55
CA GLY A 386 -6.47 -2.56 -47.87
C GLY A 386 -6.73 -3.44 -46.64
N SER A 387 -6.59 -2.88 -45.44
CA SER A 387 -6.91 -3.57 -44.21
C SER A 387 -8.41 -3.62 -43.97
N SER A 388 -8.90 -4.72 -43.38
CA SER A 388 -10.29 -4.85 -42.95
C SER A 388 -10.34 -4.85 -41.44
N THR A 389 -11.31 -4.14 -40.87
CA THR A 389 -11.55 -4.11 -39.43
C THR A 389 -12.98 -4.49 -39.09
N GLY A 390 -13.17 -5.04 -37.90
CA GLY A 390 -14.49 -5.31 -37.37
C GLY A 390 -14.50 -5.49 -35.86
N ASP A 391 -15.69 -5.41 -35.31
CA ASP A 391 -15.93 -5.61 -33.88
C ASP A 391 -16.20 -7.11 -33.62
N VAL A 392 -15.90 -7.58 -32.41
CA VAL A 392 -16.26 -8.93 -31.94
C VAL A 392 -16.89 -8.79 -30.56
N ASP A 393 -18.14 -9.23 -30.44
CA ASP A 393 -18.87 -9.16 -29.19
C ASP A 393 -18.37 -10.20 -28.19
N ILE A 394 -18.24 -9.77 -26.94
CA ILE A 394 -17.94 -10.65 -25.82
C ILE A 394 -19.26 -11.18 -25.26
N LEU A 395 -19.42 -12.50 -25.24
CA LEU A 395 -20.61 -13.15 -24.68
C LEU A 395 -20.59 -13.13 -23.16
N LYS A 396 -19.46 -13.55 -22.58
CA LYS A 396 -19.22 -13.59 -21.14
C LYS A 396 -17.73 -13.84 -20.89
N GLY A 397 -17.32 -13.62 -19.65
CA GLY A 397 -16.04 -14.09 -19.18
C GLY A 397 -15.71 -13.57 -17.80
N GLU A 398 -14.56 -14.00 -17.33
CA GLU A 398 -14.06 -13.66 -16.01
C GLU A 398 -12.55 -13.50 -16.02
N LEU A 399 -12.05 -12.60 -15.18
CA LEU A 399 -10.64 -12.49 -14.85
C LEU A 399 -10.43 -12.96 -13.42
N LEU A 400 -9.37 -13.74 -13.21
CA LEU A 400 -8.97 -14.22 -11.90
C LEU A 400 -7.74 -13.43 -11.47
N LEU A 401 -7.89 -12.67 -10.39
CA LEU A 401 -6.85 -11.82 -9.86
C LEU A 401 -6.42 -12.30 -8.47
N GLU A 402 -5.11 -12.44 -8.27
CA GLU A 402 -4.52 -12.71 -6.97
C GLU A 402 -3.52 -11.60 -6.65
N ASN A 403 -3.63 -11.00 -5.46
CA ASN A 403 -2.72 -9.93 -5.05
C ASN A 403 -2.60 -8.76 -6.05
N SER A 404 -3.69 -8.41 -6.73
CA SER A 404 -3.70 -7.40 -7.82
C SER A 404 -2.80 -7.75 -9.02
N HIS A 405 -2.55 -9.04 -9.23
CA HIS A 405 -1.95 -9.61 -10.43
C HIS A 405 -2.99 -10.47 -11.11
N LEU A 406 -3.08 -10.36 -12.44
CA LEU A 406 -3.85 -11.31 -13.23
C LEU A 406 -3.15 -12.67 -13.14
N VAL A 407 -3.87 -13.70 -12.67
CA VAL A 407 -3.34 -15.07 -12.53
C VAL A 407 -4.09 -16.08 -13.39
N GLY A 408 -5.26 -15.72 -13.90
CA GLY A 408 -6.09 -16.57 -14.74
C GLY A 408 -7.31 -15.83 -15.27
N GLY A 409 -8.21 -16.57 -15.91
CA GLY A 409 -9.44 -16.03 -16.47
C GLY A 409 -9.79 -16.70 -17.79
N ALA A 410 -11.04 -16.55 -18.20
CA ALA A 410 -11.54 -17.06 -19.46
C ALA A 410 -12.52 -16.07 -20.08
N VAL A 411 -12.49 -15.95 -21.41
CA VAL A 411 -13.44 -15.14 -22.17
C VAL A 411 -14.02 -15.97 -23.30
N GLU A 412 -15.31 -15.80 -23.55
CA GLU A 412 -16.04 -16.35 -24.68
C GLU A 412 -16.52 -15.19 -25.56
N VAL A 413 -16.29 -15.28 -26.87
CA VAL A 413 -16.70 -14.28 -27.86
C VAL A 413 -17.65 -14.89 -28.87
N ASP A 414 -18.60 -14.08 -29.36
CA ASP A 414 -19.56 -14.49 -30.39
C ASP A 414 -18.93 -14.31 -31.77
N MET A 415 -18.57 -15.41 -32.41
CA MET A 415 -17.97 -15.37 -33.73
C MET A 415 -18.96 -14.93 -34.81
N ASN A 416 -20.28 -14.96 -34.57
CA ASN A 416 -21.27 -14.47 -35.54
C ASN A 416 -21.27 -12.94 -35.64
N THR A 417 -20.75 -12.25 -34.63
CA THR A 417 -20.72 -10.78 -34.56
C THR A 417 -19.49 -10.19 -35.22
N ILE A 418 -18.64 -11.02 -35.85
CA ILE A 418 -17.47 -10.58 -36.61
C ILE A 418 -17.90 -9.85 -37.89
N GLU A 419 -18.38 -8.62 -37.73
CA GLU A 419 -18.86 -7.80 -38.85
C GLU A 419 -17.67 -7.18 -39.58
N GLN A 420 -17.57 -7.41 -40.90
CA GLN A 420 -16.65 -6.65 -41.76
C GLN A 420 -17.24 -5.27 -42.03
N LYS A 421 -16.64 -4.21 -41.48
CA LYS A 421 -16.91 -2.84 -41.92
C LYS A 421 -15.98 -2.52 -43.09
N PHE A 422 -16.52 -2.50 -44.30
CA PHE A 422 -15.86 -1.85 -45.42
C PHE A 422 -16.18 -0.36 -45.32
N ASP A 423 -15.16 0.48 -45.18
CA ASP A 423 -15.31 1.89 -45.53
C ASP A 423 -15.66 1.92 -47.03
N ASP A 424 -16.89 2.35 -47.31
CA ASP A 424 -17.49 2.64 -48.61
C ASP A 424 -16.68 2.22 -49.86
N GLN A 425 -16.89 0.99 -50.36
CA GLN A 425 -17.14 0.65 -51.79
C GLN A 425 -17.06 -0.87 -52.11
N CYS A 426 -17.86 -1.25 -53.12
CA CYS A 426 -17.94 -2.52 -53.88
C CYS A 426 -18.61 -3.77 -53.24
N PRO A 427 -19.84 -4.15 -53.68
CA PRO A 427 -20.62 -5.27 -53.14
C PRO A 427 -20.19 -6.68 -53.59
N HIS A 428 -18.99 -6.84 -54.16
CA HIS A 428 -18.57 -8.13 -54.76
C HIS A 428 -17.64 -8.99 -53.89
N ASN A 429 -17.29 -8.56 -52.66
CA ASN A 429 -16.46 -9.34 -51.74
C ASN A 429 -17.26 -10.03 -50.62
N LYS A 430 -18.41 -10.62 -50.94
CA LYS A 430 -19.01 -11.64 -50.05
C LYS A 430 -18.17 -12.91 -50.15
N SER A 431 -17.05 -12.96 -49.44
CA SER A 431 -16.29 -14.21 -49.27
C SER A 431 -16.79 -14.93 -48.01
N PRO A 432 -17.50 -16.06 -48.14
CA PRO A 432 -17.83 -16.91 -47.02
C PRO A 432 -16.66 -17.88 -46.79
N ALA A 433 -15.61 -17.43 -46.10
CA ALA A 433 -14.53 -18.33 -45.67
C ALA A 433 -13.67 -17.76 -44.54
N PHE A 434 -14.25 -16.96 -43.65
CA PHE A 434 -13.54 -16.51 -42.46
C PHE A 434 -14.39 -16.89 -41.26
N PHE A 435 -14.04 -18.04 -40.70
CA PHE A 435 -14.79 -18.82 -39.71
C PHE A 435 -16.08 -19.42 -40.27
N ASP A 436 -16.24 -20.75 -40.20
CA ASP A 436 -17.58 -21.35 -40.30
C ASP A 436 -18.34 -21.02 -39.01
N VAL A 437 -18.77 -19.76 -38.88
CA VAL A 437 -19.45 -19.22 -37.69
C VAL A 437 -20.75 -19.97 -37.40
N LYS A 438 -21.34 -20.61 -38.42
CA LYS A 438 -22.52 -21.47 -38.26
C LYS A 438 -22.18 -22.78 -37.54
N LYS A 439 -20.99 -23.33 -37.78
CA LYS A 439 -20.50 -24.56 -37.14
C LYS A 439 -19.77 -24.29 -35.82
N PHE A 440 -19.12 -23.14 -35.70
CA PHE A 440 -18.34 -22.73 -34.53
C PHE A 440 -18.69 -21.29 -34.11
N PRO A 441 -19.89 -21.09 -33.53
CA PRO A 441 -20.40 -19.76 -33.21
C PRO A 441 -19.65 -19.09 -32.04
N VAL A 442 -18.82 -19.83 -31.30
CA VAL A 442 -18.12 -19.33 -30.11
C VAL A 442 -16.64 -19.67 -30.18
N SER A 443 -15.81 -18.67 -29.86
CA SER A 443 -14.37 -18.83 -29.62
C SER A 443 -14.07 -18.56 -28.15
N THR A 444 -13.10 -19.29 -27.60
CA THR A 444 -12.73 -19.18 -26.18
C THR A 444 -11.25 -18.90 -26.01
N PHE A 445 -10.91 -18.06 -25.03
CA PHE A 445 -9.53 -17.85 -24.62
C PHE A 445 -9.42 -18.06 -23.11
N ALA A 446 -8.54 -18.97 -22.69
CA ALA A 446 -8.28 -19.26 -21.28
C ALA A 446 -6.84 -18.94 -20.92
N ILE A 447 -6.63 -18.07 -19.93
CA ILE A 447 -5.30 -17.67 -19.46
C ILE A 447 -4.69 -18.84 -18.68
N THR A 448 -3.46 -19.21 -19.04
CA THR A 448 -2.71 -20.30 -18.40
C THR A 448 -1.46 -19.82 -17.67
N LYS A 449 -0.91 -18.66 -18.06
CA LYS A 449 0.27 -18.06 -17.42
C LYS A 449 0.31 -16.55 -17.64
N VAL A 450 0.75 -15.80 -16.63
CA VAL A 450 0.98 -14.35 -16.72
C VAL A 450 2.36 -14.02 -16.14
N GLU A 451 3.14 -13.23 -16.87
CA GLU A 451 4.47 -12.77 -16.46
C GLU A 451 4.48 -11.23 -16.36
N THR A 452 5.12 -10.69 -15.33
CA THR A 452 5.29 -9.24 -15.16
C THR A 452 6.72 -8.83 -15.52
N TRP A 453 6.90 -7.67 -16.14
CA TRP A 453 8.22 -7.06 -16.32
C TRP A 453 8.19 -5.56 -16.02
N ASN A 454 9.28 -5.05 -15.45
CA ASN A 454 9.42 -3.64 -15.12
C ASN A 454 10.02 -2.87 -16.30
N ASN A 455 9.31 -1.84 -16.78
CA ASN A 455 9.91 -0.76 -17.58
C ASN A 455 10.12 0.44 -16.66
N GLU A 456 11.30 1.05 -16.73
CA GLU A 456 11.77 2.08 -15.79
C GLU A 456 11.01 3.43 -15.83
N ASN A 457 9.91 3.56 -16.60
CA ASN A 457 9.28 4.86 -16.90
C ASN A 457 7.73 4.90 -16.87
N ILE A 458 7.04 4.07 -16.07
CA ILE A 458 5.56 4.06 -16.05
C ILE A 458 5.00 4.39 -14.65
N LYS A 459 3.89 5.15 -14.63
CA LYS A 459 3.14 5.57 -13.44
C LYS A 459 2.74 4.36 -12.59
N VAL A 460 2.78 4.51 -11.27
CA VAL A 460 2.57 3.50 -10.21
C VAL A 460 1.28 2.65 -10.33
N ALA A 461 0.33 3.02 -11.21
CA ALA A 461 -0.97 2.36 -11.38
C ALA A 461 -1.11 1.46 -12.63
N GLU A 462 -0.12 1.43 -13.54
CA GLU A 462 -0.14 0.63 -14.77
C GLU A 462 0.89 -0.50 -14.71
N LYS A 463 0.48 -1.73 -15.03
CA LYS A 463 1.36 -2.92 -15.06
C LYS A 463 1.47 -3.48 -16.47
N ASN A 464 2.69 -3.57 -16.99
CA ASN A 464 2.98 -4.33 -18.19
C ASN A 464 3.03 -5.83 -17.85
N ILE A 465 2.26 -6.61 -18.59
CA ILE A 465 2.18 -8.06 -18.43
C ILE A 465 2.34 -8.75 -19.79
N LYS A 466 2.84 -9.98 -19.76
CA LYS A 466 2.80 -10.92 -20.87
C LYS A 466 1.83 -12.02 -20.52
N VAL A 467 0.77 -12.16 -21.33
CA VAL A 467 -0.30 -13.12 -21.12
C VAL A 467 -0.10 -14.29 -22.06
N THR A 468 -0.08 -15.50 -21.49
CA THR A 468 -0.09 -16.76 -22.23
C THR A 468 -1.41 -17.47 -21.93
N GLY A 469 -2.05 -18.00 -22.96
CA GLY A 469 -3.29 -18.72 -22.82
C GLY A 469 -3.59 -19.64 -23.98
N ASN A 470 -4.59 -20.48 -23.79
CA ASN A 470 -5.11 -21.38 -24.81
C ASN A 470 -6.25 -20.68 -25.54
N LEU A 471 -6.05 -20.41 -26.83
CA LEU A 471 -7.08 -19.90 -27.73
C LEU A 471 -7.72 -21.08 -28.46
N THR A 472 -9.04 -21.15 -28.49
CA THR A 472 -9.79 -22.18 -29.22
C THR A 472 -10.61 -21.54 -30.33
N ILE A 473 -10.27 -21.87 -31.57
CA ILE A 473 -10.95 -21.43 -32.79
C ILE A 473 -11.33 -22.67 -33.58
N GLU A 474 -12.60 -22.77 -34.00
CA GLU A 474 -13.11 -23.93 -34.75
C GLU A 474 -12.86 -25.29 -34.07
N GLY A 475 -12.87 -25.32 -32.73
CA GLY A 475 -12.56 -26.52 -31.94
C GLY A 475 -11.08 -26.92 -31.93
N ILE A 476 -10.20 -26.15 -32.57
CA ILE A 476 -8.75 -26.30 -32.50
C ILE A 476 -8.23 -25.39 -31.38
N THR A 477 -7.53 -25.96 -30.40
CA THR A 477 -6.92 -25.20 -29.30
C THR A 477 -5.42 -25.08 -29.49
N LYS A 478 -4.88 -23.86 -29.45
CA LYS A 478 -3.44 -23.60 -29.45
C LYS A 478 -3.04 -22.60 -28.37
N ALA A 479 -1.82 -22.76 -27.87
CA ALA A 479 -1.21 -21.78 -26.97
C ALA A 479 -0.80 -20.54 -27.77
N VAL A 480 -1.21 -19.36 -27.30
CA VAL A 480 -0.81 -18.06 -27.85
C VAL A 480 -0.28 -17.17 -26.74
N THR A 481 0.54 -16.18 -27.10
CA THR A 481 1.18 -15.30 -26.11
C THR A 481 1.26 -13.88 -26.65
N PHE A 482 0.91 -12.89 -25.82
CA PHE A 482 0.89 -11.50 -26.22
C PHE A 482 1.13 -10.53 -25.06
N PRO A 483 1.63 -9.30 -25.33
CA PRO A 483 1.75 -8.26 -24.32
C PRO A 483 0.40 -7.60 -24.02
N ALA A 484 0.20 -7.22 -22.77
CA ALA A 484 -0.95 -6.45 -22.33
C ALA A 484 -0.57 -5.45 -21.22
N ILE A 485 -1.42 -4.45 -21.02
CA ILE A 485 -1.31 -3.43 -19.98
C ILE A 485 -2.55 -3.51 -19.10
N MET A 486 -2.35 -3.67 -17.81
CA MET A 486 -3.41 -3.78 -16.80
C MET A 486 -3.40 -2.54 -15.90
N HIS A 487 -4.57 -1.94 -15.66
CA HIS A 487 -4.72 -0.84 -14.70
C HIS A 487 -6.06 -0.91 -13.95
N PHE A 488 -6.10 -0.31 -12.76
CA PHE A 488 -7.30 -0.21 -11.92
C PHE A 488 -7.89 1.20 -11.99
N LYS A 489 -9.17 1.31 -12.31
CA LYS A 489 -9.85 2.62 -12.45
C LYS A 489 -10.30 3.20 -11.10
N ASP A 490 -10.76 2.36 -10.17
CA ASP A 490 -11.43 2.78 -8.92
C ASP A 490 -10.77 2.17 -7.66
N ARG A 491 -9.43 2.16 -7.60
CA ARG A 491 -8.62 1.45 -6.58
C ARG A 491 -8.85 -0.07 -6.55
N MET A 492 -8.07 -0.79 -5.72
CA MET A 492 -7.80 -2.24 -5.80
C MET A 492 -9.02 -3.19 -5.62
N ASP A 493 -10.25 -2.69 -5.50
CA ASP A 493 -11.50 -3.47 -5.39
C ASP A 493 -12.60 -3.07 -6.40
N GLY A 494 -12.31 -2.17 -7.35
CA GLY A 494 -13.29 -1.67 -8.33
C GLY A 494 -13.16 -2.28 -9.74
N THR A 495 -13.19 -1.42 -10.76
CA THR A 495 -13.09 -1.84 -12.17
C THR A 495 -11.63 -2.10 -12.58
N VAL A 496 -11.34 -3.28 -13.14
CA VAL A 496 -10.06 -3.60 -13.79
C VAL A 496 -10.18 -3.45 -15.31
N ILE A 497 -9.16 -2.87 -15.92
CA ILE A 497 -9.07 -2.72 -17.37
C ILE A 497 -7.78 -3.35 -17.87
N VAL A 498 -7.90 -4.29 -18.82
CA VAL A 498 -6.78 -4.97 -19.49
C VAL A 498 -6.81 -4.61 -20.96
N ASN A 499 -5.76 -3.96 -21.46
CA ASN A 499 -5.58 -3.66 -22.87
C ASN A 499 -4.50 -4.57 -23.46
N GLY A 500 -4.78 -5.28 -24.54
CA GLY A 500 -3.82 -6.20 -25.16
C GLY A 500 -3.89 -6.21 -26.68
N THR A 501 -2.82 -6.70 -27.31
CA THR A 501 -2.80 -6.92 -28.77
C THR A 501 -2.26 -8.30 -29.07
N LEU A 502 -3.13 -9.19 -29.55
CA LEU A 502 -2.77 -10.52 -29.99
C LEU A 502 -2.63 -10.54 -31.51
N ILE A 503 -1.58 -11.19 -32.02
CA ILE A 503 -1.36 -11.40 -33.45
C ILE A 503 -1.51 -12.90 -33.71
N ILE A 504 -2.31 -13.26 -34.71
CA ILE A 504 -2.56 -14.63 -35.13
C ILE A 504 -2.14 -14.75 -36.59
N ASP A 505 -1.19 -15.64 -36.89
CA ASP A 505 -0.94 -16.11 -38.25
C ASP A 505 -1.98 -17.18 -38.60
N ARG A 506 -2.74 -16.99 -39.68
CA ARG A 506 -3.78 -17.92 -40.10
C ARG A 506 -3.25 -19.25 -40.62
N THR A 507 -2.07 -19.23 -41.26
CA THR A 507 -1.46 -20.44 -41.83
C THR A 507 -1.12 -21.44 -40.73
N ASP A 508 -0.66 -20.93 -39.58
CA ASP A 508 -0.42 -21.74 -38.40
C ASP A 508 -1.68 -22.49 -37.97
N TRP A 509 -2.88 -21.97 -38.22
CA TRP A 509 -4.15 -22.58 -37.82
C TRP A 509 -4.77 -23.46 -38.91
N GLY A 510 -4.02 -23.73 -39.99
CA GLY A 510 -4.51 -24.48 -41.14
C GLY A 510 -5.52 -23.72 -42.01
N ILE A 511 -5.64 -22.40 -41.78
CA ILE A 511 -6.53 -21.51 -42.51
C ILE A 511 -5.72 -20.96 -43.69
N ASN A 512 -5.68 -21.71 -44.78
CA ASN A 512 -5.07 -21.25 -46.02
C ASN A 512 -6.11 -20.48 -46.83
N TYR A 513 -5.86 -19.20 -47.07
CA TYR A 513 -6.56 -18.49 -48.13
C TYR A 513 -6.19 -19.19 -49.45
N ARG A 514 -7.10 -19.98 -50.04
CA ARG A 514 -6.87 -20.62 -51.35
C ARG A 514 -6.78 -19.53 -52.42
N SER A 515 -5.59 -18.95 -52.55
CA SER A 515 -5.19 -17.95 -53.54
C SER A 515 -5.03 -18.53 -54.96
N GLU A 516 -5.76 -19.57 -55.35
CA GLU A 516 -5.68 -20.11 -56.72
C GLU A 516 -6.95 -19.88 -57.53
N LYS A 517 -8.14 -19.75 -56.92
CA LYS A 517 -9.41 -19.57 -57.69
C LYS A 517 -9.92 -18.14 -57.78
N PHE A 518 -9.39 -17.22 -56.97
CA PHE A 518 -9.75 -15.78 -57.03
C PHE A 518 -8.73 -14.94 -57.82
N PHE A 519 -7.57 -15.51 -58.15
CA PHE A 519 -6.43 -14.77 -58.73
C PHE A 519 -6.57 -14.47 -60.22
N ASP A 520 -7.46 -15.15 -60.95
CA ASP A 520 -7.65 -14.90 -62.38
C ASP A 520 -8.39 -13.57 -62.69
N LYS A 521 -8.89 -12.83 -61.69
CA LYS A 521 -9.72 -11.63 -61.94
C LYS A 521 -9.34 -10.35 -61.19
N SER A 522 -8.40 -10.37 -60.25
CA SER A 522 -7.97 -9.16 -59.54
C SER A 522 -6.45 -9.16 -59.37
N GLY A 523 -5.78 -8.28 -60.10
CA GLY A 523 -4.32 -8.17 -60.09
C GLY A 523 -3.72 -7.89 -58.71
N ASP A 524 -2.52 -8.44 -58.50
CA ASP A 524 -1.49 -8.10 -57.51
C ASP A 524 -1.95 -7.54 -56.15
N VAL A 525 -2.76 -8.30 -55.41
CA VAL A 525 -2.91 -8.06 -53.97
C VAL A 525 -2.46 -9.30 -53.19
N THR A 526 -1.22 -9.28 -52.70
CA THR A 526 -0.78 -10.22 -51.66
C THR A 526 -1.48 -9.81 -50.36
N ILE A 527 -2.22 -10.73 -49.74
CA ILE A 527 -2.88 -10.50 -48.45
C ILE A 527 -1.97 -11.09 -47.37
N SER A 528 -1.72 -10.37 -46.27
CA SER A 528 -0.98 -10.94 -45.14
C SER A 528 -1.87 -11.96 -44.43
N ASP A 529 -1.27 -13.06 -43.98
CA ASP A 529 -1.95 -14.07 -43.17
C ASP A 529 -2.12 -13.69 -41.70
N ASP A 530 -1.65 -12.50 -41.30
CA ASP A 530 -1.80 -12.00 -39.94
C ASP A 530 -3.15 -11.32 -39.69
N VAL A 531 -3.79 -11.71 -38.58
CA VAL A 531 -4.91 -11.01 -37.97
C VAL A 531 -4.49 -10.47 -36.61
N LYS A 532 -4.71 -9.17 -36.39
CA LYS A 532 -4.45 -8.51 -35.11
C LYS A 532 -5.77 -8.34 -34.35
N LEU A 533 -5.78 -8.73 -33.08
CA LEU A 533 -6.89 -8.54 -32.16
C LEU A 533 -6.50 -7.51 -31.11
N PHE A 534 -7.14 -6.34 -31.17
CA PHE A 534 -7.02 -5.28 -30.18
C PHE A 534 -8.11 -5.47 -29.13
N MET A 535 -7.70 -5.68 -27.88
CA MET A 535 -8.62 -6.02 -26.81
C MET A 535 -8.60 -4.93 -25.76
N LYS A 536 -9.78 -4.51 -25.32
CA LYS A 536 -10.01 -3.75 -24.10
C LYS A 536 -11.02 -4.51 -23.27
N ILE A 537 -10.53 -5.20 -22.24
CA ILE A 537 -11.37 -5.97 -21.31
C ILE A 537 -11.60 -5.16 -20.05
N VAL A 538 -12.85 -4.85 -19.78
CA VAL A 538 -13.30 -4.18 -18.56
C VAL A 538 -13.99 -5.21 -17.70
N ALA A 539 -13.49 -5.48 -16.50
CA ALA A 539 -14.11 -6.42 -15.57
C ALA A 539 -14.34 -5.78 -14.20
N LYS A 540 -15.41 -6.20 -13.54
CA LYS A 540 -15.86 -5.69 -12.23
C LYS A 540 -15.97 -6.87 -11.27
N LYS A 541 -15.68 -6.63 -9.99
CA LYS A 541 -15.76 -7.66 -8.95
C LYS A 541 -17.18 -8.24 -8.85
#